data_AF-A0A7C2FHD0-F1
#
_entry.id   AF-A0A7C2FHD0-F1
#
_cell.length_a   1.000
_cell.length_b   1.000
_cell.length_c   1.000
_cell.angle_alpha   90.00
_cell.angle_beta   90.00
_cell.angle_gamma   90.00
#
_symmetry.space_group_name_H-M   'P 1'
#
loop_
_entity.id
_entity.type
_entity.pdbx_description
1 polymer ?
#
loop_
_entity_poly.entity_id
_entity_poly.type
_entity_poly.pdbx_seq_one_letter_code
_entity_poly.pdbx_strand_id
1 'polypeptide(L)'
;MEEEVLKILKEIFVKPSEKAFELSSKYRVLPYMAERYVRMLGEEEAVELLKSFEKPVKPVIRVNTLLVDPDTLKSSLEAKGFRLERISWFENAFKIQEAPEQPSPGATIEYLKGYYYLHRDSSSLLPVLLLTHEYKGDVLDACAAPGGKTTFLAERVHGKGFVYANDLVLRRLRSLIGHITRMRVENVVVSWSDARKISKVFNRKFERILLDAPCSGEGRISVDPGRRFRTSIYELALMVKREIELLDSLINLLDDDGIIAYSTCSIAPEENEYVVSKILGKRSDVEVAPPPVKLFNYSSWIKKYGDLLFHEELEKCVRLWPHVHGTFGFTTCLLRKTRR
;
A
#
# COMPACT_ATOMS: atom_id res chain seq x y z
N MET A 1 23.77 3.57 14.13
CA MET A 1 22.34 3.17 13.94
C MET A 1 21.40 4.13 14.63
N GLU A 2 21.67 4.47 15.89
CA GLU A 2 20.87 5.42 16.69
C GLU A 2 20.99 6.87 16.20
N GLU A 3 22.17 7.29 15.75
CA GLU A 3 22.40 8.65 15.23
C GLU A 3 21.53 9.01 14.02
N GLU A 4 21.36 8.09 13.06
CA GLU A 4 20.51 8.32 11.88
C GLU A 4 19.02 8.41 12.26
N VAL A 5 18.58 7.59 13.21
CA VAL A 5 17.20 7.66 13.75
C VAL A 5 16.98 9.00 14.46
N LEU A 6 17.94 9.45 15.26
CA LEU A 6 17.88 10.76 15.93
C LEU A 6 17.87 11.91 14.93
N LYS A 7 18.60 11.79 13.81
CA LYS A 7 18.55 12.77 12.72
C LYS A 7 17.17 12.81 12.07
N ILE A 8 16.62 11.65 11.67
CA ILE A 8 15.26 11.55 11.12
C ILE A 8 14.25 12.13 12.10
N LEU A 9 14.33 11.74 13.38
CA LEU A 9 13.45 12.23 14.44
C LEU A 9 13.49 13.76 14.53
N LYS A 10 14.68 14.37 14.55
CA LYS A 10 14.82 15.83 14.57
C LYS A 10 14.20 16.51 13.35
N GLU A 11 14.29 15.89 12.18
CA GLU A 11 13.74 16.43 10.93
C GLU A 11 12.20 16.32 10.85
N ILE A 12 11.63 15.22 11.35
CA ILE A 12 10.18 14.97 11.28
C ILE A 12 9.40 15.48 12.49
N PHE A 13 10.08 15.79 13.60
CA PHE A 13 9.42 16.19 14.83
C PHE A 13 8.75 17.55 14.70
N VAL A 14 7.46 17.59 14.98
CA VAL A 14 6.68 18.82 15.12
C VAL A 14 6.14 18.91 16.54
N LYS A 15 6.37 20.07 17.19
CA LYS A 15 5.82 20.33 18.53
C LYS A 15 4.30 20.53 18.42
N PRO A 16 3.46 19.75 19.13
CA PRO A 16 2.02 19.92 19.08
C PRO A 16 1.57 21.29 19.62
N SER A 17 0.71 21.95 18.87
CA SER A 17 0.00 23.17 19.25
C SER A 17 -1.14 22.88 20.24
N GLU A 18 -1.68 23.92 20.89
CA GLU A 18 -2.88 23.80 21.72
C GLU A 18 -4.05 23.21 20.94
N LYS A 19 -4.20 23.61 19.67
CA LYS A 19 -5.21 23.05 18.77
C LYS A 19 -5.02 21.56 18.52
N ALA A 20 -3.78 21.12 18.33
CA ALA A 20 -3.48 19.69 18.18
C ALA A 20 -3.83 18.90 19.44
N PHE A 21 -3.64 19.44 20.65
CA PHE A 21 -4.08 18.81 21.89
C PHE A 21 -5.61 18.75 22.01
N GLU A 22 -6.33 19.79 21.58
CA GLU A 22 -7.80 19.77 21.50
C GLU A 22 -8.29 18.65 20.57
N LEU A 23 -7.77 18.59 19.35
CA LEU A 23 -8.13 17.57 18.35
C LEU A 23 -7.73 16.17 18.80
N SER A 24 -6.55 16.02 19.39
CA SER A 24 -6.06 14.77 19.98
C SER A 24 -7.01 14.24 21.04
N SER A 25 -7.49 15.09 21.94
CA SER A 25 -8.43 14.73 22.99
C SER A 25 -9.80 14.35 22.42
N LYS A 26 -10.31 15.14 21.46
CA LYS A 26 -11.62 14.94 20.84
C LYS A 26 -11.71 13.69 19.97
N TYR A 27 -10.72 13.47 19.10
CA TYR A 27 -10.71 12.38 18.11
C TYR A 27 -9.83 11.20 18.52
N ARG A 28 -9.26 11.25 19.73
CA ARG A 28 -8.54 10.13 20.34
C ARG A 28 -7.36 9.68 19.47
N VAL A 29 -6.52 10.62 19.06
CA VAL A 29 -5.27 10.40 18.30
C VAL A 29 -4.09 10.96 19.07
N LEU A 30 -2.85 10.54 18.77
CA LEU A 30 -1.68 11.13 19.42
C LEU A 30 -1.51 12.62 19.04
N PRO A 31 -1.04 13.48 19.96
CA PRO A 31 -0.90 14.92 19.71
C PRO A 31 -0.03 15.26 18.48
N TYR A 32 1.05 14.52 18.26
CA TYR A 32 1.92 14.74 17.08
C TYR A 32 1.18 14.44 15.76
N MET A 33 0.27 13.46 15.75
CA MET A 33 -0.53 13.12 14.57
C MET A 33 -1.54 14.22 14.27
N ALA A 34 -2.21 14.74 15.31
CA ALA A 34 -3.13 15.86 15.16
C ALA A 34 -2.42 17.11 14.62
N GLU A 35 -1.24 17.44 15.18
CA GLU A 35 -0.41 18.55 14.70
C GLU A 35 0.00 18.34 13.24
N ARG A 36 0.42 17.12 12.88
CA ARG A 36 0.75 16.76 11.50
C ARG A 36 -0.42 17.04 10.56
N TYR A 37 -1.61 16.57 10.91
CA TYR A 37 -2.77 16.69 10.03
C TYR A 37 -3.15 18.15 9.79
N VAL A 38 -3.13 18.97 10.86
CA VAL A 38 -3.37 20.41 10.74
C VAL A 38 -2.33 21.09 9.86
N ARG A 39 -1.04 20.77 10.02
CA ARG A 39 0.02 21.38 9.20
C ARG A 39 -0.05 20.98 7.73
N MET A 40 -0.53 19.78 7.43
CA MET A 40 -0.50 19.23 6.09
C MET A 40 -1.78 19.53 5.28
N LEU A 41 -2.94 19.64 5.93
CA LEU A 41 -4.25 19.86 5.29
C LEU A 41 -4.90 21.20 5.67
N GLY A 42 -4.39 21.89 6.69
CA GLY A 42 -5.14 22.96 7.35
C GLY A 42 -6.15 22.40 8.35
N GLU A 43 -6.70 23.29 9.20
CA GLU A 43 -7.56 22.87 10.33
C GLU A 43 -8.87 22.23 9.88
N GLU A 44 -9.55 22.83 8.90
CA GLU A 44 -10.88 22.38 8.46
C GLU A 44 -10.80 20.97 7.86
N GLU A 45 -9.90 20.76 6.91
CA GLU A 45 -9.74 19.47 6.25
C GLU A 45 -9.13 18.41 7.19
N ALA A 46 -8.25 18.80 8.14
CA ALA A 46 -7.78 17.89 9.18
C ALA A 46 -8.94 17.35 10.05
N VAL A 47 -9.94 18.19 10.35
CA VAL A 47 -11.15 17.75 11.06
C VAL A 47 -11.97 16.78 10.21
N GLU A 48 -12.08 16.99 8.90
CA GLU A 48 -12.77 16.05 7.99
C GLU A 48 -12.08 14.69 7.93
N LEU A 49 -10.74 14.70 7.82
CA LEU A 49 -9.92 13.49 7.90
C LEU A 49 -10.17 12.75 9.22
N LEU A 50 -10.11 13.44 10.36
CA LEU A 50 -10.34 12.82 11.66
C LEU A 50 -11.75 12.23 11.80
N LYS A 51 -12.78 12.91 11.29
CA LYS A 51 -14.16 12.39 11.26
C LYS A 51 -14.29 11.15 10.37
N SER A 52 -13.52 11.07 9.29
CA SER A 52 -13.55 9.92 8.38
C SER A 52 -13.06 8.63 9.04
N PHE A 53 -12.22 8.72 10.07
CA PHE A 53 -11.75 7.57 10.84
C PHE A 53 -12.85 6.85 11.62
N GLU A 54 -14.01 7.47 11.81
CA GLU A 54 -15.18 6.83 12.43
C GLU A 54 -16.09 6.15 11.40
N LYS A 55 -15.85 6.36 10.10
CA LYS A 55 -16.69 5.79 9.03
C LYS A 55 -16.16 4.41 8.63
N PRO A 56 -17.01 3.37 8.61
CA PRO A 56 -16.57 2.05 8.19
C PRO A 56 -16.26 2.03 6.70
N VAL A 57 -15.13 1.43 6.34
CA VAL A 57 -14.77 1.16 4.95
C VAL A 57 -15.30 -0.22 4.57
N LYS A 58 -15.95 -0.30 3.41
CA LYS A 58 -16.55 -1.55 2.92
C LYS A 58 -15.48 -2.44 2.27
N PRO A 59 -15.47 -3.75 2.57
CA PRO A 59 -14.54 -4.68 1.97
C PRO A 59 -14.78 -4.85 0.46
N VAL A 60 -13.73 -5.31 -0.23
CA VAL A 60 -13.70 -5.45 -1.68
C VAL A 60 -13.34 -6.89 -2.05
N ILE A 61 -14.13 -7.47 -2.94
CA ILE A 61 -13.88 -8.75 -3.60
C ILE A 61 -13.07 -8.46 -4.85
N ARG A 62 -11.88 -9.04 -4.95
CA ARG A 62 -11.08 -9.05 -6.19
C ARG A 62 -11.22 -10.43 -6.82
N VAL A 63 -11.80 -10.48 -8.02
CA VAL A 63 -12.08 -11.73 -8.74
C VAL A 63 -10.77 -12.37 -9.21
N ASN A 64 -10.68 -13.69 -9.06
CA ASN A 64 -9.64 -14.49 -9.67
C ASN A 64 -10.04 -14.86 -11.10
N THR A 65 -9.65 -14.02 -12.05
CA THR A 65 -10.01 -14.16 -13.47
C THR A 65 -9.42 -15.40 -14.15
N LEU A 66 -8.49 -16.10 -13.48
CA LEU A 66 -7.96 -17.39 -13.97
C LEU A 66 -8.96 -18.53 -13.79
N LEU A 67 -9.93 -18.40 -12.87
CA LEU A 67 -10.85 -19.47 -12.48
C LEU A 67 -12.31 -19.16 -12.77
N VAL A 68 -12.71 -17.89 -12.77
CA VAL A 68 -14.11 -17.50 -12.95
C VAL A 68 -14.23 -16.13 -13.61
N ASP A 69 -15.28 -15.99 -14.42
CA ASP A 69 -15.71 -14.70 -14.96
C ASP A 69 -16.30 -13.80 -13.85
N PRO A 70 -16.00 -12.48 -13.83
CA PRO A 70 -16.50 -11.55 -12.82
C PRO A 70 -18.01 -11.48 -12.69
N ASP A 71 -18.76 -11.45 -13.80
CA ASP A 71 -20.21 -11.35 -13.77
C ASP A 71 -20.85 -12.64 -13.28
N THR A 72 -20.30 -13.79 -13.67
CA THR A 72 -20.69 -15.10 -13.16
C THR A 72 -20.51 -15.19 -11.64
N LEU A 73 -19.36 -14.74 -11.12
CA LEU A 73 -19.11 -14.70 -9.67
C LEU A 73 -20.09 -13.75 -8.97
N LYS A 74 -20.33 -12.56 -9.55
CA LYS A 74 -21.25 -11.59 -9.00
C LYS A 74 -22.65 -12.18 -8.85
N SER A 75 -23.21 -12.76 -9.92
CA SER A 75 -24.53 -13.39 -9.88
C SER A 75 -24.61 -14.52 -8.85
N SER A 76 -23.56 -15.34 -8.73
CA SER A 76 -23.51 -16.43 -7.73
C SER A 76 -23.55 -15.92 -6.29
N LEU A 77 -22.88 -14.79 -6.01
CA LEU A 77 -22.90 -14.18 -4.68
C LEU A 77 -24.19 -13.40 -4.41
N GLU A 78 -24.75 -12.70 -5.41
CA GLU A 78 -26.03 -12.00 -5.27
C GLU A 78 -27.18 -12.96 -4.99
N ALA A 79 -27.17 -14.16 -5.59
CA ALA A 79 -28.11 -15.24 -5.28
C ALA A 79 -28.05 -15.72 -3.81
N LYS A 80 -26.95 -15.41 -3.09
CA LYS A 80 -26.77 -15.70 -1.66
C LYS A 80 -27.09 -14.49 -0.76
N GLY A 81 -27.64 -13.42 -1.32
CA GLY A 81 -28.04 -12.22 -0.56
C GLY A 81 -26.92 -11.19 -0.37
N PHE A 82 -25.80 -11.29 -1.09
CA PHE A 82 -24.82 -10.19 -1.15
C PHE A 82 -25.33 -9.08 -2.08
N ARG A 83 -25.00 -7.81 -1.78
CA ARG A 83 -25.16 -6.69 -2.71
C ARG A 83 -23.78 -6.21 -3.14
N LEU A 84 -23.46 -6.39 -4.41
CA LEU A 84 -22.13 -6.13 -4.95
C LEU A 84 -22.16 -4.98 -5.95
N GLU A 85 -21.32 -3.97 -5.72
CA GLU A 85 -21.16 -2.84 -6.63
C GLU A 85 -19.80 -2.93 -7.31
N ARG A 86 -19.76 -2.87 -8.64
CA ARG A 86 -18.51 -2.91 -9.41
C ARG A 86 -17.68 -1.66 -9.15
N ILE A 87 -16.37 -1.81 -8.97
CA ILE A 87 -15.47 -0.67 -8.86
C ILE A 87 -15.35 -0.01 -10.24
N SER A 88 -15.67 1.29 -10.32
CA SER A 88 -15.74 2.04 -11.57
C SER A 88 -14.44 2.04 -12.39
N TRP A 89 -13.30 1.94 -11.71
CA TRP A 89 -11.97 1.99 -12.32
C TRP A 89 -11.29 0.62 -12.43
N PHE A 90 -11.95 -0.47 -12.00
CA PHE A 90 -11.43 -1.82 -12.18
C PHE A 90 -12.55 -2.85 -12.23
N GLU A 91 -12.78 -3.39 -13.42
CA GLU A 91 -13.89 -4.30 -13.69
C GLU A 91 -13.83 -5.60 -12.87
N ASN A 92 -12.65 -6.13 -12.58
CA ASN A 92 -12.49 -7.41 -11.88
C ASN A 92 -12.54 -7.27 -10.35
N ALA A 93 -13.24 -6.25 -9.83
CA ALA A 93 -13.46 -6.09 -8.40
C ALA A 93 -14.83 -5.49 -8.07
N PHE A 94 -15.36 -5.91 -6.93
CA PHE A 94 -16.66 -5.49 -6.40
C PHE A 94 -16.55 -5.05 -4.95
N LYS A 95 -17.13 -3.90 -4.62
CA LYS A 95 -17.35 -3.44 -3.25
C LYS A 95 -18.57 -4.17 -2.68
N ILE A 96 -18.43 -4.74 -1.49
CA ILE A 96 -19.55 -5.37 -0.78
C ILE A 96 -20.35 -4.28 -0.07
N GLN A 97 -21.49 -3.90 -0.65
CA GLN A 97 -22.37 -2.89 -0.03
C GLN A 97 -23.11 -3.48 1.17
N GLU A 98 -23.67 -4.66 0.96
CA GLU A 98 -24.39 -5.44 1.97
C GLU A 98 -23.98 -6.91 1.86
N ALA A 99 -23.96 -7.60 2.99
CA ALA A 99 -23.67 -9.02 3.08
C ALA A 99 -24.77 -9.69 3.94
N PRO A 100 -25.14 -10.94 3.64
CA PRO A 100 -26.05 -11.70 4.49
C PRO A 100 -25.40 -11.99 5.85
N GLU A 101 -26.20 -12.38 6.83
CA GLU A 101 -25.68 -12.83 8.13
C GLU A 101 -24.81 -14.09 7.97
N GLN A 102 -25.25 -15.02 7.12
CA GLN A 102 -24.48 -16.21 6.73
C GLN A 102 -24.71 -16.54 5.24
N PRO A 103 -23.67 -17.04 4.53
CA PRO A 103 -22.28 -17.13 4.96
C PRO A 103 -21.57 -15.77 4.95
N SER A 104 -20.53 -15.60 5.79
CA SER A 104 -19.66 -14.43 5.69
C SER A 104 -18.87 -14.44 4.37
N PRO A 105 -18.37 -13.28 3.89
CA PRO A 105 -17.59 -13.22 2.65
C PRO A 105 -16.32 -14.11 2.65
N GLY A 106 -15.79 -14.49 3.82
CA GLY A 106 -14.65 -15.40 3.93
C GLY A 106 -15.02 -16.88 4.07
N ALA A 107 -16.31 -17.20 4.11
CA ALA A 107 -16.84 -18.55 4.34
C ALA A 107 -17.71 -19.06 3.17
N THR A 108 -17.81 -18.31 2.08
CA THR A 108 -18.54 -18.74 0.88
C THR A 108 -17.81 -19.89 0.18
N ILE A 109 -18.56 -20.73 -0.53
CA ILE A 109 -17.99 -21.81 -1.35
C ILE A 109 -17.06 -21.24 -2.43
N GLU A 110 -17.41 -20.10 -3.01
CA GLU A 110 -16.62 -19.38 -4.02
C GLU A 110 -15.29 -18.92 -3.44
N TYR A 111 -15.28 -18.40 -2.21
CA TYR A 111 -14.04 -18.08 -1.50
C TYR A 111 -13.20 -19.33 -1.30
N LEU A 112 -13.78 -20.42 -0.79
CA LEU A 112 -13.03 -21.67 -0.56
C LEU A 112 -12.48 -22.28 -1.86
N LYS A 113 -13.19 -22.13 -2.98
CA LYS A 113 -12.74 -22.52 -4.32
C LYS A 113 -11.65 -21.61 -4.91
N GLY A 114 -11.31 -20.51 -4.23
CA GLY A 114 -10.27 -19.59 -4.68
C GLY A 114 -10.72 -18.59 -5.75
N TYR A 115 -12.03 -18.45 -5.96
CA TYR A 115 -12.60 -17.58 -6.99
C TYR A 115 -12.38 -16.09 -6.73
N TYR A 116 -12.05 -15.71 -5.49
CA TYR A 116 -11.68 -14.34 -5.17
C TYR A 116 -10.76 -14.20 -3.96
N TYR A 117 -10.12 -13.04 -3.89
CA TYR A 117 -9.46 -12.52 -2.71
C TYR A 117 -10.32 -11.44 -2.04
N LEU A 118 -10.40 -11.45 -0.71
CA LEU A 118 -11.14 -10.46 0.07
C LEU A 118 -10.17 -9.39 0.59
N HIS A 119 -10.19 -8.22 -0.05
CA HIS A 119 -9.49 -7.03 0.43
C HIS A 119 -10.34 -6.29 1.46
N ARG A 120 -9.67 -5.62 2.40
CA ARG A 120 -10.34 -4.73 3.35
C ARG A 120 -10.80 -3.43 2.70
N ASP A 121 -10.18 -3.04 1.58
CA ASP A 121 -10.45 -1.82 0.83
C ASP A 121 -9.87 -1.91 -0.60
N SER A 122 -10.36 -1.07 -1.51
CA SER A 122 -9.94 -1.04 -2.92
C SER A 122 -8.54 -0.44 -3.14
N SER A 123 -8.06 0.43 -2.24
CA SER A 123 -6.74 1.08 -2.37
C SER A 123 -5.59 0.08 -2.55
N SER A 124 -5.71 -1.11 -1.98
CA SER A 124 -4.68 -2.17 -2.09
C SER A 124 -4.49 -2.71 -3.50
N LEU A 125 -5.42 -2.46 -4.43
CA LEU A 125 -5.32 -2.86 -5.84
C LEU A 125 -4.43 -1.92 -6.65
N LEU A 126 -4.34 -0.65 -6.21
CA LEU A 126 -3.73 0.44 -6.97
C LEU A 126 -2.25 0.19 -7.30
N PRO A 127 -1.36 -0.19 -6.35
CA PRO A 127 0.05 -0.44 -6.68
C PRO A 127 0.25 -1.50 -7.75
N VAL A 128 -0.55 -2.56 -7.70
CA VAL A 128 -0.45 -3.68 -8.64
C VAL A 128 -0.90 -3.26 -10.03
N LEU A 129 -2.02 -2.54 -10.13
CA LEU A 129 -2.53 -2.05 -11.42
C LEU A 129 -1.57 -1.08 -12.09
N LEU A 130 -1.00 -0.15 -11.32
CA LEU A 130 -0.05 0.83 -11.85
C LEU A 130 1.29 0.16 -12.24
N LEU A 131 1.82 -0.74 -11.41
CA LEU A 131 3.09 -1.42 -11.68
C LEU A 131 3.01 -2.38 -12.89
N THR A 132 1.86 -3.03 -13.08
CA THR A 132 1.64 -4.06 -14.12
C THR A 132 0.78 -3.58 -15.28
N HIS A 133 0.70 -2.26 -15.51
CA HIS A 133 0.07 -1.73 -16.71
C HIS A 133 0.88 -2.19 -17.93
N GLU A 134 0.24 -3.00 -18.79
CA GLU A 134 0.83 -3.68 -19.97
C GLU A 134 2.02 -4.62 -19.72
N TYR A 135 2.65 -4.57 -18.55
CA TYR A 135 3.74 -5.46 -18.17
C TYR A 135 3.25 -6.86 -17.81
N LYS A 136 3.97 -7.88 -18.31
CA LYS A 136 3.64 -9.30 -18.14
C LYS A 136 4.84 -10.18 -17.76
N GLY A 137 6.01 -9.59 -17.53
CA GLY A 137 7.22 -10.32 -17.15
C GLY A 137 7.30 -10.66 -15.67
N ASP A 138 8.49 -11.04 -15.21
CA ASP A 138 8.74 -11.37 -13.81
C ASP A 138 8.60 -10.15 -12.89
N VAL A 139 8.04 -10.34 -11.68
CA VAL A 139 7.88 -9.27 -10.68
C VAL A 139 8.38 -9.76 -9.32
N LEU A 140 9.13 -8.92 -8.61
CA LEU A 140 9.45 -9.14 -7.19
C LEU A 140 8.42 -8.44 -6.30
N ASP A 141 7.75 -9.19 -5.43
CA ASP A 141 6.99 -8.66 -4.29
C ASP A 141 7.85 -8.78 -3.02
N ALA A 142 8.44 -7.68 -2.59
CA ALA A 142 9.50 -7.70 -1.58
C ALA A 142 8.99 -7.89 -0.13
N CYS A 143 7.71 -7.56 0.12
CA CYS A 143 7.02 -7.65 1.41
C CYS A 143 5.64 -8.28 1.21
N ALA A 144 5.64 -9.51 0.70
CA ALA A 144 4.51 -10.15 0.04
C ALA A 144 3.36 -10.54 0.98
N ALA A 145 3.64 -10.92 2.22
CA ALA A 145 2.61 -11.49 3.06
C ALA A 145 1.61 -10.41 3.51
N PRO A 146 0.31 -10.69 3.64
CA PRO A 146 -0.32 -12.02 3.59
C PRO A 146 -0.67 -12.53 2.17
N GLY A 147 -0.33 -11.82 1.10
CA GLY A 147 -0.45 -12.35 -0.27
C GLY A 147 -1.57 -11.80 -1.14
N GLY A 148 -2.34 -10.81 -0.66
CA GLY A 148 -3.40 -10.20 -1.48
C GLY A 148 -2.87 -9.51 -2.74
N LYS A 149 -1.76 -8.77 -2.61
CA LYS A 149 -1.09 -8.14 -3.76
C LYS A 149 -0.30 -9.17 -4.57
N THR A 150 0.35 -10.14 -3.93
CA THR A 150 1.10 -11.21 -4.60
C THR A 150 0.22 -12.06 -5.51
N THR A 151 -0.93 -12.54 -5.01
CA THR A 151 -1.89 -13.31 -5.83
C THR A 151 -2.41 -12.47 -6.99
N PHE A 152 -2.63 -11.17 -6.76
CA PHE A 152 -3.04 -10.28 -7.83
C PHE A 152 -1.95 -10.08 -8.89
N LEU A 153 -0.69 -9.83 -8.47
CA LEU A 153 0.45 -9.76 -9.39
C LEU A 153 0.55 -11.03 -10.24
N ALA A 154 0.37 -12.18 -9.62
CA ALA A 154 0.51 -13.47 -10.28
C ALA A 154 -0.57 -13.69 -11.35
N GLU A 155 -1.81 -13.30 -11.07
CA GLU A 155 -2.87 -13.25 -12.08
C GLU A 155 -2.54 -12.27 -13.22
N ARG A 156 -1.94 -11.11 -12.90
CA ARG A 156 -1.58 -10.10 -13.90
C ARG A 156 -0.49 -10.56 -14.85
N VAL A 157 0.49 -11.32 -14.38
CA VAL A 157 1.64 -11.80 -15.19
C VAL A 157 1.50 -13.26 -15.64
N HIS A 158 0.35 -13.88 -15.38
CA HIS A 158 0.08 -15.28 -15.70
C HIS A 158 0.39 -15.61 -17.18
N GLY A 159 1.05 -16.75 -17.40
CA GLY A 159 1.45 -17.25 -18.71
C GLY A 159 2.70 -16.63 -19.32
N LYS A 160 3.25 -15.54 -18.74
CA LYS A 160 4.44 -14.85 -19.27
C LYS A 160 5.52 -14.55 -18.23
N GLY A 161 5.17 -14.48 -16.95
CA GLY A 161 6.11 -14.18 -15.88
C GLY A 161 5.77 -14.86 -14.56
N PHE A 162 6.73 -14.80 -13.65
CA PHE A 162 6.66 -15.31 -12.28
C PHE A 162 6.66 -14.18 -11.27
N VAL A 163 5.95 -14.38 -10.15
CA VAL A 163 6.04 -13.52 -8.98
C VAL A 163 7.00 -14.12 -7.97
N TYR A 164 8.05 -13.38 -7.64
CA TYR A 164 8.98 -13.72 -6.58
C TYR A 164 8.46 -13.07 -5.32
N ALA A 165 7.90 -13.86 -4.42
CA ALA A 165 7.19 -13.38 -3.23
C ALA A 165 8.06 -13.57 -1.99
N ASN A 166 8.62 -12.47 -1.49
CA ASN A 166 9.47 -12.46 -0.32
C ASN A 166 8.76 -11.84 0.89
N ASP A 167 8.94 -12.42 2.08
CA ASP A 167 8.59 -11.74 3.33
C ASP A 167 9.57 -12.14 4.43
N LEU A 168 9.78 -11.27 5.41
CA LEU A 168 10.67 -11.52 6.54
C LEU A 168 9.99 -12.35 7.64
N VAL A 169 8.66 -12.24 7.79
CA VAL A 169 7.92 -12.81 8.90
C VAL A 169 7.39 -14.19 8.54
N LEU A 170 8.12 -15.23 8.95
CA LEU A 170 7.82 -16.63 8.64
C LEU A 170 6.36 -17.04 8.95
N ARG A 171 5.78 -16.53 10.04
CA ARG A 171 4.36 -16.82 10.37
C ARG A 171 3.39 -16.28 9.32
N ARG A 172 3.67 -15.11 8.72
CA ARG A 172 2.83 -14.50 7.69
C ARG A 172 2.98 -15.19 6.34
N LEU A 173 4.15 -15.80 6.06
CA LEU A 173 4.35 -16.62 4.86
C LEU A 173 3.38 -17.81 4.79
N ARG A 174 2.97 -18.38 5.94
CA ARG A 174 1.94 -19.43 5.97
C ARG A 174 0.61 -18.95 5.37
N SER A 175 0.21 -17.71 5.67
CA SER A 175 -1.00 -17.11 5.07
C SER A 175 -0.82 -16.90 3.58
N LEU A 176 0.34 -16.38 3.14
CA LEU A 176 0.68 -16.22 1.73
C LEU A 176 0.54 -17.55 0.97
N ILE A 177 1.20 -18.61 1.46
CA ILE A 177 1.14 -19.95 0.86
C ILE A 177 -0.30 -20.46 0.83
N GLY A 178 -1.05 -20.31 1.93
CA GLY A 178 -2.46 -20.69 1.98
C GLY A 178 -3.31 -19.98 0.94
N HIS A 179 -3.09 -18.68 0.70
CA HIS A 179 -3.80 -17.94 -0.36
C HIS A 179 -3.38 -18.38 -1.76
N ILE A 180 -2.08 -18.62 -2.01
CA ILE A 180 -1.57 -19.13 -3.29
C ILE A 180 -2.22 -20.49 -3.61
N THR A 181 -2.17 -21.44 -2.68
CA THR A 181 -2.75 -22.79 -2.84
C THR A 181 -4.26 -22.71 -3.04
N ARG A 182 -4.98 -21.97 -2.19
CA ARG A 182 -6.44 -21.85 -2.28
C ARG A 182 -6.87 -21.25 -3.62
N MET A 183 -6.15 -20.24 -4.10
CA MET A 183 -6.45 -19.54 -5.36
C MET A 183 -5.87 -20.21 -6.60
N ARG A 184 -5.15 -21.33 -6.45
CA ARG A 184 -4.57 -22.12 -7.56
C ARG A 184 -3.67 -21.28 -8.46
N VAL A 185 -2.89 -20.40 -7.84
CA VAL A 185 -1.92 -19.58 -8.55
C VAL A 185 -0.61 -20.35 -8.61
N GLU A 186 -0.13 -20.65 -9.80
CA GLU A 186 1.00 -21.59 -10.01
C GLU A 186 2.33 -20.89 -10.28
N ASN A 187 2.31 -19.61 -10.70
CA ASN A 187 3.50 -18.84 -11.09
C ASN A 187 4.07 -17.99 -9.96
N VAL A 188 4.16 -18.53 -8.74
CA VAL A 188 4.72 -17.83 -7.57
C VAL A 188 5.87 -18.61 -6.93
N VAL A 189 7.02 -17.94 -6.78
CA VAL A 189 8.19 -18.45 -6.05
C VAL A 189 8.24 -17.76 -4.69
N VAL A 190 8.09 -18.51 -3.60
CA VAL A 190 8.11 -17.95 -2.24
C VAL A 190 9.51 -18.02 -1.64
N SER A 191 10.01 -16.89 -1.11
CA SER A 191 11.27 -16.81 -0.37
C SER A 191 11.09 -16.22 1.02
N TRP A 192 12.00 -16.56 1.92
CA TRP A 192 12.06 -16.01 3.28
C TRP A 192 13.40 -15.32 3.50
N SER A 193 13.39 -13.99 3.43
CA SER A 193 14.59 -13.17 3.63
C SER A 193 14.25 -11.75 4.05
N ASP A 194 15.23 -11.09 4.67
CA ASP A 194 15.24 -9.64 4.79
C ASP A 194 15.39 -9.03 3.39
N ALA A 195 14.41 -8.23 2.98
CA ALA A 195 14.39 -7.59 1.68
C ALA A 195 15.60 -6.65 1.46
N ARG A 196 16.20 -6.12 2.53
CA ARG A 196 17.45 -5.33 2.48
C ARG A 196 18.68 -6.14 2.08
N LYS A 197 18.56 -7.48 2.07
CA LYS A 197 19.65 -8.42 1.75
C LYS A 197 19.25 -9.38 0.63
N ILE A 198 18.15 -9.09 -0.07
CA ILE A 198 17.53 -10.03 -1.01
C ILE A 198 18.38 -10.26 -2.27
N SER A 199 19.32 -9.36 -2.56
CA SER A 199 20.35 -9.56 -3.59
C SER A 199 21.25 -10.77 -3.33
N LYS A 200 21.34 -11.24 -2.08
CA LYS A 200 22.05 -12.49 -1.74
C LYS A 200 21.22 -13.75 -1.99
N VAL A 201 19.90 -13.59 -2.15
CA VAL A 201 18.95 -14.68 -2.40
C VAL A 201 18.68 -14.81 -3.89
N PHE A 202 18.42 -13.67 -4.55
CA PHE A 202 18.19 -13.61 -5.99
C PHE A 202 19.41 -12.98 -6.66
N ASN A 203 20.20 -13.80 -7.35
CA ASN A 203 21.30 -13.32 -8.21
C ASN A 203 20.77 -12.89 -9.59
N ARG A 204 19.77 -12.01 -9.59
CA ARG A 204 19.15 -11.45 -10.79
C ARG A 204 18.59 -10.07 -10.52
N LYS A 205 18.37 -9.32 -11.58
CA LYS A 205 17.62 -8.07 -11.55
C LYS A 205 16.16 -8.29 -12.00
N PHE A 206 15.34 -7.27 -11.77
CA PHE A 206 13.93 -7.22 -12.09
C PHE A 206 13.57 -5.93 -12.81
N GLU A 207 12.72 -6.03 -13.84
CA GLU A 207 12.12 -4.86 -14.48
C GLU A 207 10.99 -4.25 -13.64
N ARG A 208 10.37 -5.05 -12.76
CA ARG A 208 9.29 -4.60 -11.87
C ARG A 208 9.47 -5.13 -10.46
N ILE A 209 9.40 -4.22 -9.49
CA ILE A 209 9.42 -4.54 -8.06
C ILE A 209 8.22 -3.87 -7.39
N LEU A 210 7.52 -4.60 -6.53
CA LEU A 210 6.54 -4.05 -5.60
C LEU A 210 7.17 -4.02 -4.20
N LEU A 211 7.22 -2.83 -3.60
CA LEU A 211 7.49 -2.63 -2.18
C LEU A 211 6.26 -2.05 -1.51
N ASP A 212 5.38 -2.93 -1.02
CA ASP A 212 4.33 -2.54 -0.06
C ASP A 212 4.96 -2.49 1.34
N ALA A 213 5.50 -1.32 1.70
CA ALA A 213 6.41 -1.19 2.82
C ALA A 213 5.70 -1.39 4.18
N PRO A 214 6.36 -2.02 5.16
CA PRO A 214 5.82 -2.15 6.51
C PRO A 214 5.80 -0.79 7.23
N CYS A 215 4.64 -0.13 7.18
CA CYS A 215 4.42 1.20 7.73
C CYS A 215 3.57 1.21 9.03
N SER A 216 3.39 2.41 9.60
CA SER A 216 2.51 2.74 10.72
C SER A 216 1.04 2.38 10.44
N GLY A 217 0.64 2.39 9.17
CA GLY A 217 -0.70 2.08 8.68
C GLY A 217 -1.78 3.06 9.13
N GLU A 218 -1.41 4.33 9.37
CA GLU A 218 -2.34 5.39 9.79
C GLU A 218 -3.56 5.53 8.86
N GLY A 219 -3.42 5.20 7.57
CA GLY A 219 -4.52 5.22 6.61
C GLY A 219 -5.60 4.15 6.85
N ARG A 220 -5.37 3.22 7.78
CA ARG A 220 -6.28 2.11 8.13
C ARG A 220 -6.98 2.30 9.48
N ILE A 221 -6.87 3.47 10.10
CA ILE A 221 -7.43 3.73 11.44
C ILE A 221 -8.93 3.38 11.53
N SER A 222 -9.71 3.58 10.47
CA SER A 222 -11.15 3.25 10.47
C SER A 222 -11.47 1.76 10.66
N VAL A 223 -10.53 0.87 10.31
CA VAL A 223 -10.69 -0.59 10.48
C VAL A 223 -9.81 -1.17 11.58
N ASP A 224 -8.80 -0.41 12.02
CA ASP A 224 -7.88 -0.77 13.10
C ASP A 224 -7.67 0.46 14.02
N PRO A 225 -8.66 0.82 14.85
CA PRO A 225 -8.61 2.04 15.67
C PRO A 225 -7.44 2.10 16.66
N GLY A 226 -6.84 0.94 16.99
CA GLY A 226 -5.65 0.89 17.83
C GLY A 226 -4.46 1.67 17.24
N ARG A 227 -4.43 1.88 15.91
CA ARG A 227 -3.38 2.66 15.23
C ARG A 227 -3.33 4.13 15.64
N ARG A 228 -4.39 4.67 16.24
CA ARG A 228 -4.40 6.04 16.78
C ARG A 228 -3.38 6.28 17.90
N PHE A 229 -2.90 5.21 18.54
CA PHE A 229 -2.03 5.27 19.73
C PHE A 229 -0.79 4.38 19.65
N ARG A 230 -0.68 3.58 18.59
CA ARG A 230 0.27 2.47 18.54
C ARG A 230 1.69 2.91 18.22
N THR A 231 1.85 4.00 17.48
CA THR A 231 3.12 4.43 16.93
C THR A 231 3.53 5.72 17.61
N SER A 232 4.58 5.69 18.42
CA SER A 232 5.24 6.90 18.89
C SER A 232 6.03 7.56 17.77
N ILE A 233 6.37 8.84 17.92
CA ILE A 233 7.20 9.56 16.93
C ILE A 233 8.60 8.92 16.76
N TYR A 234 9.14 8.31 17.82
CA TYR A 234 10.40 7.57 17.75
C TYR A 234 10.26 6.26 16.96
N GLU A 235 9.18 5.51 17.19
CA GLU A 235 8.88 4.30 16.39
C GLU A 235 8.64 4.64 14.92
N LEU A 236 7.99 5.77 14.64
CA LEU A 236 7.84 6.27 13.28
C LEU A 236 9.20 6.53 12.63
N ALA A 237 10.13 7.20 13.30
CA ALA A 237 11.48 7.42 12.78
C ALA A 237 12.22 6.10 12.49
N LEU A 238 12.03 5.08 13.33
CA LEU A 238 12.56 3.73 13.08
C LEU A 238 11.94 3.06 11.84
N MET A 239 10.62 3.23 11.63
CA MET A 239 9.92 2.72 10.44
C MET A 239 10.43 3.43 9.18
N VAL A 240 10.46 4.76 9.17
CA VAL A 240 10.95 5.58 8.06
C VAL A 240 12.38 5.20 7.67
N LYS A 241 13.28 5.04 8.65
CA LYS A 241 14.65 4.56 8.38
C LYS A 241 14.64 3.20 7.66
N ARG A 242 13.81 2.27 8.13
CA ARG A 242 13.69 0.94 7.52
C ARG A 242 13.12 1.01 6.12
N GLU A 243 12.13 1.87 5.86
CA GLU A 243 11.55 2.09 4.54
C GLU A 243 12.59 2.62 3.55
N ILE A 244 13.42 3.59 3.97
CA ILE A 244 14.54 4.10 3.17
C ILE A 244 15.55 2.98 2.85
N GLU A 245 15.96 2.19 3.85
CA GLU A 245 16.88 1.06 3.63
C GLU A 245 16.32 0.01 2.67
N LEU A 246 15.03 -0.32 2.81
CA LEU A 246 14.34 -1.27 1.93
C LEU A 246 14.30 -0.75 0.50
N LEU A 247 13.86 0.49 0.31
CA LEU A 247 13.71 1.09 -1.00
C LEU A 247 15.06 1.22 -1.71
N ASP A 248 16.09 1.74 -1.02
CA ASP A 248 17.45 1.87 -1.57
C ASP A 248 18.04 0.50 -1.95
N SER A 249 17.86 -0.52 -1.11
CA SER A 249 18.33 -1.87 -1.40
C SER A 249 17.64 -2.47 -2.61
N LEU A 250 16.32 -2.28 -2.77
CA LEU A 250 15.56 -2.88 -3.86
C LEU A 250 15.83 -2.17 -5.19
N ILE A 251 16.13 -0.87 -5.20
CA ILE A 251 16.53 -0.15 -6.42
C ILE A 251 17.83 -0.75 -7.01
N ASN A 252 18.74 -1.27 -6.19
CA ASN A 252 19.93 -1.96 -6.71
C ASN A 252 19.59 -3.25 -7.50
N LEU A 253 18.42 -3.83 -7.26
CA LEU A 253 17.91 -5.00 -7.97
C LEU A 253 17.04 -4.65 -9.18
N LEU A 254 16.80 -3.37 -9.45
CA LEU A 254 16.17 -2.96 -10.69
C LEU A 254 17.14 -3.07 -11.85
N ASP A 255 16.62 -3.60 -12.96
CA ASP A 255 17.18 -3.37 -14.29
C ASP A 255 17.14 -1.89 -14.63
N ASP A 256 17.93 -1.51 -15.63
CA ASP A 256 17.85 -0.15 -16.15
C ASP A 256 16.50 0.03 -16.85
N ASP A 257 15.87 1.19 -16.65
CA ASP A 257 14.44 1.46 -16.91
C ASP A 257 13.45 0.61 -16.10
N GLY A 258 13.94 -0.21 -15.18
CA GLY A 258 13.11 -0.94 -14.23
C GLY A 258 12.34 0.01 -13.32
N ILE A 259 11.14 -0.42 -12.93
CA ILE A 259 10.22 0.38 -12.11
C ILE A 259 9.97 -0.34 -10.78
N ILE A 260 10.11 0.38 -9.68
CA ILE A 260 9.63 -0.04 -8.36
C ILE A 260 8.39 0.76 -7.97
N ALA A 261 7.32 0.07 -7.59
CA ALA A 261 6.19 0.67 -6.91
C ALA A 261 6.46 0.65 -5.40
N TYR A 262 6.82 1.82 -4.85
CA TYR A 262 6.83 2.05 -3.42
C TYR A 262 5.42 2.42 -2.97
N SER A 263 4.84 1.63 -2.07
CA SER A 263 3.52 1.93 -1.53
C SER A 263 3.42 1.72 -0.04
N THR A 264 2.58 2.52 0.62
CA THR A 264 2.25 2.33 2.03
C THR A 264 0.75 2.54 2.26
N CYS A 265 0.22 1.94 3.32
CA CYS A 265 -1.13 2.23 3.83
C CYS A 265 -1.12 3.31 4.92
N SER A 266 -0.15 4.22 4.84
CA SER A 266 -0.03 5.40 5.71
C SER A 266 -0.46 6.66 4.97
N ILE A 267 -0.83 7.67 5.75
CA ILE A 267 -1.09 9.03 5.29
C ILE A 267 -0.01 10.01 5.79
N ALA A 268 0.95 9.52 6.56
CA ALA A 268 2.04 10.30 7.11
C ALA A 268 3.02 10.68 5.98
N PRO A 269 3.26 11.99 5.72
CA PRO A 269 4.27 12.40 4.75
C PRO A 269 5.68 11.90 5.09
N GLU A 270 5.95 11.62 6.36
CA GLU A 270 7.19 11.04 6.86
C GLU A 270 7.50 9.66 6.28
N GLU A 271 6.47 8.84 6.02
CA GLU A 271 6.59 7.49 5.44
C GLU A 271 6.39 7.51 3.92
N ASN A 272 6.15 8.69 3.34
CA ASN A 272 5.78 8.84 1.94
C ASN A 272 6.73 9.81 1.26
N GLU A 273 6.34 11.07 1.16
CA GLU A 273 7.11 12.13 0.49
C GLU A 273 8.54 12.26 1.05
N TYR A 274 8.72 12.12 2.37
CA TYR A 274 10.03 12.17 3.01
C TYR A 274 10.92 10.99 2.60
N VAL A 275 10.42 9.76 2.67
CA VAL A 275 11.18 8.55 2.27
C VAL A 275 11.65 8.66 0.83
N VAL A 276 10.75 9.00 -0.09
CA VAL A 276 11.08 9.13 -1.51
C VAL A 276 12.05 10.29 -1.74
N SER A 277 11.87 11.44 -1.07
CA SER A 277 12.81 12.55 -1.14
C SER A 277 14.22 12.17 -0.68
N LYS A 278 14.35 11.35 0.37
CA LYS A 278 15.66 10.85 0.82
C LYS A 278 16.32 9.95 -0.21
N ILE A 279 15.55 9.13 -0.91
CA ILE A 279 16.06 8.31 -2.02
C ILE A 279 16.53 9.18 -3.18
N LEU A 280 15.72 10.13 -3.64
CA LEU A 280 16.09 11.05 -4.74
C LEU A 280 17.31 11.93 -4.38
N GLY A 281 17.46 12.31 -3.11
CA GLY A 281 18.65 13.04 -2.65
C GLY A 281 19.91 12.18 -2.52
N LYS A 282 19.76 10.87 -2.29
CA LYS A 282 20.86 9.91 -2.15
C LYS A 282 21.29 9.31 -3.49
N ARG A 283 20.35 9.16 -4.40
CA ARG A 283 20.51 8.44 -5.67
C ARG A 283 20.25 9.37 -6.83
N SER A 284 21.16 9.36 -7.79
CA SER A 284 21.04 10.18 -8.98
C SER A 284 20.75 9.34 -10.25
N ASP A 285 20.61 8.02 -10.07
CA ASP A 285 20.18 7.02 -11.06
C ASP A 285 18.68 6.67 -10.92
N VAL A 286 17.89 7.52 -10.26
CA VAL A 286 16.46 7.28 -10.00
C VAL A 286 15.67 8.57 -10.18
N GLU A 287 14.48 8.43 -10.75
CA GLU A 287 13.50 9.51 -10.90
C GLU A 287 12.08 8.99 -10.59
N VAL A 288 11.14 9.90 -10.31
CA VAL A 288 9.73 9.53 -10.16
C VAL A 288 9.08 9.41 -11.54
N ALA A 289 8.50 8.24 -11.81
CA ALA A 289 7.72 7.98 -13.01
C ALA A 289 6.25 8.37 -12.79
N PRO A 290 5.59 9.01 -13.77
CA PRO A 290 4.15 9.26 -13.69
C PRO A 290 3.36 7.94 -13.70
N PRO A 291 2.15 7.91 -13.16
CA PRO A 291 1.26 6.76 -13.27
C PRO A 291 1.02 6.48 -14.76
N PRO A 292 1.19 5.23 -15.24
CA PRO A 292 1.06 4.93 -16.67
C PRO A 292 -0.38 5.05 -17.18
N VAL A 293 -1.36 5.03 -16.26
CA VAL A 293 -2.78 5.18 -16.56
C VAL A 293 -3.47 5.98 -15.45
N LYS A 294 -4.44 6.81 -15.84
CA LYS A 294 -5.34 7.49 -14.91
C LYS A 294 -6.60 6.65 -14.70
N LEU A 295 -6.59 5.81 -13.66
CA LEU A 295 -7.69 4.95 -13.24
C LEU A 295 -8.88 5.78 -12.70
N PHE A 296 -8.61 6.80 -11.89
CA PHE A 296 -9.61 7.74 -11.38
C PHE A 296 -8.94 9.05 -10.92
N ASN A 297 -9.71 9.97 -10.33
CA ASN A 297 -9.17 11.19 -9.74
C ASN A 297 -8.57 10.90 -8.37
N TYR A 298 -7.25 10.77 -8.32
CA TYR A 298 -6.48 10.68 -7.08
C TYR A 298 -6.10 12.07 -6.57
N SER A 299 -5.76 12.18 -5.29
CA SER A 299 -5.14 13.38 -4.75
C SER A 299 -3.64 13.43 -5.05
N SER A 300 -3.14 14.66 -5.13
CA SER A 300 -1.73 14.95 -5.31
C SER A 300 -0.95 14.79 -4.00
N TRP A 301 0.38 14.73 -4.10
CA TRP A 301 1.33 14.78 -2.98
C TRP A 301 1.25 16.08 -2.16
N ILE A 302 1.94 16.06 -1.02
CA ILE A 302 2.06 17.19 -0.11
C ILE A 302 3.36 17.96 -0.43
N LYS A 303 3.26 19.23 -0.88
CA LYS A 303 4.44 20.02 -1.28
C LYS A 303 5.41 20.31 -0.14
N LYS A 304 4.85 20.64 1.03
CA LYS A 304 5.60 21.08 2.20
C LYS A 304 4.95 20.51 3.45
N TYR A 305 5.76 20.05 4.39
CA TYR A 305 5.32 19.59 5.70
C TYR A 305 6.28 20.11 6.78
N GLY A 306 5.79 21.01 7.64
CA GLY A 306 6.67 21.70 8.59
C GLY A 306 7.77 22.47 7.86
N ASP A 307 9.03 22.20 8.20
CA ASP A 307 10.21 22.78 7.53
C ASP A 307 10.71 21.93 6.36
N LEU A 308 10.07 20.78 6.08
CA LEU A 308 10.41 19.90 4.98
C LEU A 308 9.72 20.40 3.70
N LEU A 309 10.53 20.81 2.73
CA LEU A 309 10.11 21.01 1.35
C LEU A 309 10.48 19.77 0.56
N PHE A 310 9.49 19.08 -0.01
CA PHE A 310 9.77 17.84 -0.76
C PHE A 310 9.97 18.11 -2.26
N HIS A 311 10.58 17.13 -2.94
CA HIS A 311 10.98 17.25 -4.34
C HIS A 311 9.76 17.39 -5.27
N GLU A 312 9.84 18.28 -6.28
CA GLU A 312 8.69 18.57 -7.16
C GLU A 312 8.19 17.35 -7.92
N GLU A 313 9.08 16.42 -8.27
CA GLU A 313 8.70 15.17 -8.94
C GLU A 313 7.70 14.30 -8.19
N LEU A 314 7.55 14.51 -6.88
CA LEU A 314 6.54 13.79 -6.09
C LEU A 314 5.11 14.11 -6.52
N GLU A 315 4.88 15.13 -7.36
CA GLU A 315 3.60 15.37 -8.02
C GLU A 315 3.10 14.21 -8.87
N LYS A 316 4.00 13.33 -9.26
CA LYS A 316 3.71 12.11 -9.99
C LYS A 316 3.25 10.97 -9.07
N CYS A 317 3.43 11.09 -7.75
CA CYS A 317 2.93 10.10 -6.80
C CYS A 317 1.42 10.19 -6.63
N VAL A 318 0.81 9.05 -6.33
CA VAL A 318 -0.62 8.93 -6.13
C VAL A 318 -0.93 8.84 -4.64
N ARG A 319 -1.80 9.72 -4.15
CA ARG A 319 -2.26 9.71 -2.75
C ARG A 319 -3.77 9.53 -2.69
N LEU A 320 -4.19 8.66 -1.77
CA LEU A 320 -5.58 8.43 -1.42
C LEU A 320 -5.80 8.86 0.02
N TRP A 321 -6.85 9.66 0.21
CA TRP A 321 -7.35 10.13 1.49
C TRP A 321 -8.68 9.48 1.85
N PRO A 322 -8.87 9.07 3.11
CA PRO A 322 -10.15 8.52 3.55
C PRO A 322 -11.35 9.46 3.41
N HIS A 323 -11.19 10.75 3.74
CA HIS A 323 -12.28 11.74 3.66
C HIS A 323 -12.64 12.13 2.23
N VAL A 324 -11.67 12.09 1.31
CA VAL A 324 -11.89 12.46 -0.11
C VAL A 324 -12.41 11.28 -0.94
N HIS A 325 -11.82 10.09 -0.77
CA HIS A 325 -12.07 8.96 -1.68
C HIS A 325 -12.94 7.87 -1.07
N GLY A 326 -13.21 7.91 0.24
CA GLY A 326 -13.97 6.86 0.93
C GLY A 326 -13.27 5.50 0.91
N THR A 327 -11.94 5.50 0.82
CA THR A 327 -11.04 4.34 0.87
C THR A 327 -10.16 4.40 2.12
N PHE A 328 -9.19 3.49 2.24
CA PHE A 328 -8.06 3.74 3.13
C PHE A 328 -7.20 4.88 2.63
N GLY A 329 -6.48 5.47 3.58
CA GLY A 329 -5.35 6.30 3.30
C GLY A 329 -4.22 5.46 2.72
N PHE A 330 -3.72 5.84 1.56
CA PHE A 330 -2.80 5.00 0.82
C PHE A 330 -1.97 5.84 -0.15
N THR A 331 -0.68 5.53 -0.27
CA THR A 331 0.22 6.25 -1.18
C THR A 331 0.94 5.26 -2.07
N THR A 332 1.12 5.61 -3.34
CA THR A 332 1.93 4.84 -4.31
C THR A 332 2.80 5.79 -5.12
N CYS A 333 4.11 5.55 -5.11
CA CYS A 333 5.08 6.24 -5.95
C CYS A 333 5.77 5.21 -6.85
N LEU A 334 5.77 5.46 -8.15
CA LEU A 334 6.56 4.68 -9.10
C LEU A 334 7.92 5.35 -9.26
N LEU A 335 9.00 4.62 -8.95
CA LEU A 335 10.36 5.10 -9.18
C LEU A 335 10.97 4.29 -10.31
N ARG A 336 11.53 4.99 -11.30
CA ARG A 336 12.23 4.39 -12.43
C ARG A 336 13.73 4.55 -12.21
N LYS A 337 14.48 3.46 -12.43
CA LYS A 337 15.93 3.51 -12.48
C LYS A 337 16.38 4.00 -13.85
N THR A 338 17.14 5.08 -13.92
CA THR A 338 17.61 5.64 -15.20
C THR A 338 18.87 4.93 -15.67
N ARG A 339 18.99 4.72 -16.99
CA ARG A 339 20.26 4.31 -17.61
C ARG A 339 21.29 5.41 -17.38
N ARG A 340 22.47 5.05 -16.89
CA ARG A 340 23.64 5.94 -16.86
C ARG A 340 24.74 5.40 -17.73
#